data_AF-A0A7W0UI77-F1
#
_entry.id   AF-A0A7W0UI77-F1
#
_cell.length_a   1.000
_cell.length_b   1.000
_cell.length_c   1.000
_cell.angle_alpha   90.00
_cell.angle_beta   90.00
_cell.angle_gamma   90.00
#
_symmetry.space_group_name_H-M   'P 1'
#
loop_
_entity.id
_entity.type
_entity.pdbx_description
1 polymer ?
#
loop_
_entity_poly.entity_id
_entity_poly.type
_entity_poly.pdbx_seq_one_letter_code
_entity_poly.pdbx_strand_id
1 'polypeptide(L)' 'MNATEDVRQIFVVARNPEEDSKLPFLLRLPLEGGLVLKARDTWPRSARIYCHPFEGAWPEGAEILEETPVVSCRRRGA' A
#
# COMPACT_ATOMS: atom_id res chain seq x y z
N MET A 1 29.74 -13.11 -1.82
CA MET A 1 28.45 -13.21 -2.53
C MET A 1 27.45 -13.70 -1.50
N ASN A 2 26.88 -12.77 -0.72
CA ASN A 2 25.99 -13.14 0.38
C ASN A 2 24.56 -13.23 -0.12
N ALA A 3 23.92 -14.33 0.23
CA ALA A 3 22.53 -14.63 -0.07
C ALA A 3 21.64 -13.44 0.35
N THR A 4 20.91 -12.95 -0.65
CA THR A 4 19.69 -12.14 -0.62
C THR A 4 19.30 -11.64 0.77
N GLU A 5 19.59 -10.36 1.03
CA GLU A 5 18.82 -9.58 2.00
C GLU A 5 17.35 -9.74 1.63
N ASP A 6 16.64 -10.60 2.36
CA ASP A 6 15.19 -10.65 2.41
C ASP A 6 14.73 -9.33 3.02
N VAL A 7 14.76 -8.26 2.21
CA VAL A 7 14.07 -7.02 2.55
C VAL A 7 12.61 -7.41 2.51
N ARG A 8 12.05 -7.79 3.67
CA ARG A 8 10.64 -8.15 3.80
C ARG A 8 9.80 -7.09 3.12
N GLN A 9 9.27 -7.42 1.95
CA GLN A 9 8.41 -6.52 1.21
C GLN A 9 7.07 -6.54 1.95
N ILE A 10 6.82 -5.54 2.78
CA ILE A 10 5.56 -5.43 3.53
C ILE A 10 4.61 -4.55 2.74
N PHE A 11 3.45 -5.10 2.41
CA PHE A 11 2.28 -4.35 1.99
C PHE A 11 1.51 -3.91 3.23
N VAL A 12 1.27 -2.60 3.35
CA VAL A 12 0.60 -2.02 4.52
C VAL A 12 -0.75 -1.44 4.10
N VAL A 13 -1.78 -1.73 4.88
CA VAL A 13 -3.11 -1.13 4.76
C VAL A 13 -3.36 -0.26 5.99
N ALA A 14 -3.79 0.98 5.77
CA ALA A 14 -4.18 1.89 6.82
C ALA A 14 -5.50 2.58 6.50
N ARG A 15 -6.11 3.20 7.51
CA ARG A 15 -7.27 4.07 7.31
C ARG A 15 -6.83 5.39 6.68
N ASN A 16 -7.59 5.87 5.69
CA ASN A 16 -7.38 7.20 5.15
C ASN A 16 -7.87 8.25 6.17
N PRO A 17 -7.01 9.19 6.62
CA PRO A 17 -7.40 10.25 7.54
C PRO A 17 -8.38 11.27 6.94
N GLU A 18 -8.53 11.32 5.61
CA GLU A 18 -9.50 12.21 4.96
C GLU A 18 -10.94 11.71 5.12
N GLU A 19 -11.68 12.29 6.06
CA GLU A 19 -13.01 11.83 6.49
C GLU A 19 -14.06 11.82 5.36
N ASP A 20 -14.02 12.79 4.44
CA ASP A 20 -14.97 12.91 3.32
C ASP A 20 -14.54 12.13 2.06
N SER A 21 -13.44 11.38 2.13
CA SER A 21 -12.91 10.66 0.98
C SER A 21 -13.73 9.41 0.65
N LYS A 22 -14.09 9.24 -0.62
CA LYS A 22 -14.67 7.97 -1.14
C LYS A 22 -13.65 6.83 -1.22
N LEU A 23 -12.40 7.09 -0.85
CA LEU A 23 -11.29 6.14 -0.81
C LEU A 23 -10.82 6.00 0.65
N PRO A 24 -11.49 5.14 1.44
CA PRO A 24 -11.31 5.10 2.89
C PRO A 24 -10.02 4.43 3.35
N PHE A 25 -9.20 3.91 2.44
CA PHE A 25 -7.97 3.19 2.76
C PHE A 25 -6.74 3.85 2.14
N LEU A 26 -5.61 3.75 2.83
CA LEU A 26 -4.27 3.98 2.29
C LEU A 26 -3.54 2.65 2.14
N LEU A 27 -2.85 2.48 1.02
CA LEU A 27 -2.03 1.32 0.72
C LEU A 27 -0.57 1.77 0.57
N ARG A 28 0.34 1.20 1.35
CA ARG A 28 1.80 1.34 1.13
C ARG A 28 2.29 0.12 0.38
N LEU A 29 2.68 0.32 -0.87
CA LEU A 29 3.27 -0.72 -1.68
C LEU A 29 4.78 -0.76 -1.44
N PRO A 30 5.39 -1.95 -1.28
CA PRO A 30 6.84 -2.10 -1.25
C PRO A 30 7.43 -2.00 -2.67
N LEU A 31 7.14 -0.87 -3.34
CA LEU A 31 7.53 -0.54 -4.71
C LEU A 31 8.09 0.87 -4.76
N GLU A 32 9.12 1.07 -5.59
CA GLU A 32 9.62 2.40 -5.97
C GLU A 32 9.92 3.32 -4.75
N GLY A 33 10.40 2.72 -3.65
CA GLY A 33 10.72 3.45 -2.41
C GLY A 33 9.54 3.66 -1.45
N GLY A 34 8.36 3.09 -1.72
CA GLY A 34 7.20 3.11 -0.83
C GLY A 34 5.97 3.80 -1.41
N LEU A 35 5.60 3.51 -2.66
CA LEU A 35 4.43 4.09 -3.33
C LEU A 35 3.16 4.01 -2.45
N VAL A 36 2.52 5.16 -2.24
CA VAL A 36 1.29 5.28 -1.43
C VAL A 36 0.09 5.57 -2.33
N LEU A 37 -0.99 4.80 -2.14
CA LEU A 37 -2.23 4.95 -2.87
C LEU A 37 -3.42 5.08 -1.92
N LYS A 38 -4.37 5.97 -2.23
CA LYS A 38 -5.73 5.91 -1.71
C LYS A 38 -6.49 4.80 -2.43
N ALA A 39 -7.29 4.01 -1.72
CA ALA A 39 -7.99 2.86 -2.27
C ALA A 39 -9.45 2.79 -1.82
N ARG A 40 -10.31 2.24 -2.69
CA ARG A 40 -11.75 2.08 -2.40
C ARG A 40 -12.07 0.86 -1.53
N ASP A 41 -11.21 -0.16 -1.56
CA ASP A 41 -11.35 -1.39 -0.75
C ASP A 41 -9.95 -1.94 -0.44
N THR A 42 -9.89 -3.06 0.29
CA THR A 42 -8.63 -3.73 0.65
C THR A 42 -8.43 -5.02 -0.14
N TRP A 43 -7.17 -5.37 -0.39
CA TRP A 43 -6.80 -6.66 -0.94
C TRP A 43 -6.57 -7.64 0.22
N PRO A 44 -6.87 -8.96 0.12
CA PRO A 44 -7.27 -9.74 -1.06
C PRO A 44 -8.77 -9.85 -1.36
N ARG A 45 -9.64 -9.05 -0.72
CA ARG A 45 -11.10 -9.22 -0.90
C ARG A 45 -11.60 -8.97 -2.33
N SER A 46 -10.89 -8.15 -3.11
CA SER A 46 -11.20 -7.87 -4.52
C SER A 46 -9.98 -8.06 -5.41
N ALA A 47 -10.17 -8.68 -6.59
CA ALA A 47 -9.09 -8.92 -7.56
C ALA A 47 -8.60 -7.66 -8.27
N ARG A 48 -9.41 -6.59 -8.29
CA ARG A 48 -9.07 -5.27 -8.83
C ARG A 48 -9.64 -4.21 -7.90
N ILE A 49 -8.80 -3.28 -7.50
CA ILE A 49 -9.17 -2.20 -6.60
C ILE A 49 -8.88 -0.89 -7.34
N TYR A 50 -9.85 0.02 -7.32
CA TYR A 50 -9.63 1.37 -7.82
C TYR A 50 -8.74 2.12 -6.82
N CYS A 51 -7.66 2.71 -7.34
CA CYS A 51 -6.68 3.45 -6.56
C CYS A 51 -6.43 4.83 -7.16
N HIS A 52 -6.10 5.78 -6.30
CA HIS A 52 -5.62 7.12 -6.66
C HIS A 52 -4.28 7.37 -5.96
N PRO A 53 -3.29 8.02 -6.60
CA PRO A 53 -2.11 8.55 -5.89
C PRO A 53 -2.48 9.28 -4.60
N PHE A 54 -1.76 9.01 -3.52
CA PHE A 54 -1.80 9.86 -2.33
C PHE A 54 -0.77 10.99 -2.49
N GLU A 55 -1.21 12.23 -2.48
CA GLU A 55 -0.34 13.39 -2.60
C GLU A 55 0.28 13.71 -1.23
N GLY A 56 1.52 13.31 -1.02
CA GLY A 56 2.27 13.57 0.21
C GLY A 56 3.01 12.34 0.74
N ALA A 57 3.66 12.52 1.89
CA ALA A 57 4.30 11.43 2.61
C ALA A 57 3.24 10.59 3.35
N TRP A 58 3.60 9.36 3.71
CA TRP A 58 2.77 8.53 4.59
C TRP A 58 2.41 9.30 5.88
N PRO A 59 1.12 9.37 6.28
CA PRO A 59 0.73 10.17 7.44
C PRO A 59 1.33 9.63 8.74
N GLU A 60 1.90 10.52 9.54
CA GLU A 60 2.33 10.19 10.90
C GLU A 60 1.10 9.83 11.76
N GLY A 61 1.10 8.63 12.33
CA GLY A 61 -0.03 8.13 13.12
C GLY A 61 -1.18 7.53 12.30
N ALA A 62 -1.00 7.24 11.01
CA ALA A 62 -1.99 6.49 10.24
C ALA A 62 -2.38 5.20 10.96
N GLU A 63 -3.68 4.98 11.16
CA GLU A 63 -4.21 3.77 11.80
C GLU A 63 -3.95 2.57 10.88
N ILE A 64 -2.95 1.76 11.24
CA ILE A 64 -2.60 0.54 10.50
C ILE A 64 -3.65 -0.53 10.76
N LEU A 65 -4.26 -1.02 9.69
CA LEU A 65 -5.27 -2.07 9.73
C LEU A 65 -4.67 -3.44 9.44
N GLU A 66 -3.65 -3.50 8.56
CA GLU A 66 -2.99 -4.76 8.18
C GLU A 66 -1.55 -4.52 7.72
N GLU A 67 -0.67 -5.48 8.04
CA GLU A 67 0.68 -5.58 7.49
C GLU A 67 0.89 -7.00 6.95
N THR A 68 1.03 -7.12 5.64
CA THR A 68 1.12 -8.41 4.95
C THR A 68 2.46 -8.54 4.24
N PRO A 69 3.30 -9.54 4.57
CA PRO A 69 4.51 -9.82 3.80
C PRO A 69 4.13 -10.32 2.41
N VAL A 70 4.74 -9.76 1.37
CA VAL A 70 4.52 -10.16 -0.01
C VAL A 70 5.76 -10.79 -0.61
N VAL A 71 5.56 -11.87 -1.35
CA VAL A 71 6.64 -12.58 -2.07
C VAL A 71 7.04 -11.83 -3.34
N SER A 72 6.12 -11.06 -3.93
CA SER A 72 6.38 -10.27 -5.12
C SER A 72 5.43 -9.08 -5.19
N CYS A 73 6.00 -7.89 -5.30
CA CYS A 73 5.29 -6.70 -5.75
C CYS A 73 6.01 -6.16 -6.99
N ARG A 74 5.29 -5.91 -8.09
CA ARG A 74 5.88 -5.33 -9.31
C ARG A 74 4.85 -4.54 -10.10
N ARG A 75 5.29 -3.43 -10.69
CA ARG A 75 4.53 -2.75 -11.75
C ARG A 75 4.54 -3.62 -13.01
N ARG A 76 3.38 -3.76 -13.66
CA ARG A 76 3.26 -4.41 -14.96
C ARG A 76 2.53 -3.48 -15.93
N GLY A 77 2.99 -3.45 -17.17
CA GLY A 77 2.49 -2.54 -18.20
C GLY A 77 3.22 -1.19 -18.25
N ALA A 78 2.91 -0.42 -19.27
CA ALA A 78 3.33 0.97 -19.50
C ALA A 78 2.08 1.79 -19.87
#